data_AF-A0A9P8VZY5-F1
#
_entry.id   AF-A0A9P8VZY5-F1
#
_cell.length_a   1.000
_cell.length_b   1.000
_cell.length_c   1.000
_cell.angle_alpha   90.00
_cell.angle_beta   90.00
_cell.angle_gamma   90.00
#
_symmetry.space_group_name_H-M   'P 1'
#
loop_
_entity.id
_entity.type
_entity.pdbx_description
1 polymer ?
#
loop_
_entity_poly.entity_id
_entity_poly.type
_entity_poly.pdbx_seq_one_letter_code
_entity_poly.pdbx_strand_id
1 'polypeptide(L)'
;MQKVLETGTFVPDVLKVPDDYEDIYISGNLHINFFPIFFDAGFHDINTRSSHGLLPLCFADYVYPEDMPFIYLDTFLWLKDSSCLDQPVADPMSLGLNPSAGWHYLALKACQNLLGTLLMNNDENGGKQNAHGILDEILKCQVRDTCRCRCSPHGCLPMTLLLKLRTSPANLLWAELLWQGDVGSFTKELFTLLTFEALEMTHTCCSVIHWRMLPAFGQPVLKQFLRDVLEVQDEEKELGDRLTSLLSEFQCRYDNSRESLRDFVYGYWAKRMAEECIPSHDEIESARHVGVNVKAYKTPYRLKCILGRNFDFTDYAAASSCSSDDNGTPESREGGER
;
A
#
# COMPACT_ATOMS: atom_id res chain seq x y z
N MET A 1 -45.15 15.73 -10.22
CA MET A 1 -46.24 14.79 -9.85
C MET A 1 -45.89 14.19 -8.49
N GLN A 2 -46.71 14.43 -7.46
CA GLN A 2 -46.51 13.83 -6.14
C GLN A 2 -46.86 12.33 -6.21
N LYS A 3 -45.89 11.44 -5.94
CA LYS A 3 -46.18 10.03 -5.66
C LYS A 3 -46.86 9.95 -4.29
N VAL A 4 -48.16 9.67 -4.29
CA VAL A 4 -48.88 9.25 -3.08
C VAL A 4 -48.43 7.80 -2.83
N LEU A 5 -47.86 7.52 -1.66
CA LEU A 5 -47.57 6.14 -1.27
C LEU A 5 -48.88 5.35 -1.27
N GLU A 6 -48.83 4.05 -1.57
CA GLU A 6 -50.00 3.17 -1.68
C GLU A 6 -50.91 3.19 -0.43
N THR A 7 -50.41 3.68 0.71
CA THR A 7 -51.12 3.83 1.98
C THR A 7 -51.93 5.13 2.13
N GLY A 8 -51.84 6.07 1.18
CA GLY A 8 -52.54 7.37 1.26
C GLY A 8 -51.93 8.35 2.28
N THR A 9 -50.77 8.03 2.85
CA THR A 9 -50.10 8.86 3.87
C THR A 9 -49.29 9.97 3.20
N PHE A 10 -49.51 11.24 3.61
CA PHE A 10 -48.73 12.37 3.12
C PHE A 10 -47.33 12.35 3.75
N VAL A 11 -46.29 12.22 2.92
CA VAL A 11 -44.90 12.37 3.33
C VAL A 11 -44.46 13.80 3.02
N PRO A 12 -44.11 14.61 4.04
CA PRO A 12 -43.54 15.95 3.83
C PRO A 12 -42.36 15.92 2.87
N ASP A 13 -42.23 16.94 2.01
CA ASP A 13 -41.16 17.00 1.00
C ASP A 13 -39.76 16.91 1.60
N VAL A 14 -39.57 17.40 2.84
CA VAL A 14 -38.30 17.31 3.58
C VAL A 14 -37.90 15.88 3.96
N LEU A 15 -38.86 14.94 3.98
CA LEU A 15 -38.62 13.53 4.26
C LEU A 15 -38.53 12.68 2.97
N LYS A 16 -38.63 13.30 1.79
CA LYS A 16 -38.48 12.58 0.52
C LYS A 16 -37.00 12.43 0.19
N VAL A 17 -36.64 11.19 -0.13
CA VAL A 17 -35.33 10.88 -0.71
C VAL A 17 -35.46 10.77 -2.24
N PRO A 18 -34.37 10.95 -2.99
CA PRO A 18 -34.34 10.68 -4.43
C PRO A 18 -34.85 9.28 -4.78
N ASP A 19 -35.43 9.11 -5.98
CA ASP A 19 -35.95 7.82 -6.46
C ASP A 19 -34.84 6.74 -6.59
N ASP A 20 -33.58 7.15 -6.66
CA ASP A 20 -32.37 6.32 -6.71
C ASP A 20 -31.69 6.15 -5.34
N TYR A 21 -32.33 6.58 -4.25
CA TYR A 21 -31.82 6.37 -2.90
C TYR A 21 -31.97 4.90 -2.48
N GLU A 22 -30.83 4.21 -2.37
CA GLU A 22 -30.81 2.78 -2.03
C GLU A 22 -30.87 2.54 -0.52
N ASP A 23 -29.93 3.12 0.23
CA ASP A 23 -29.79 2.91 1.67
C ASP A 23 -29.05 4.09 2.33
N ILE A 24 -29.26 4.29 3.63
CA ILE A 24 -28.63 5.36 4.39
C ILE A 24 -27.12 5.27 4.45
N TYR A 25 -26.57 4.05 4.53
CA TYR A 25 -25.13 3.83 4.56
C TYR A 25 -24.50 4.00 3.17
N ILE A 26 -25.27 3.81 2.10
CA ILE A 26 -24.80 4.00 0.71
C ILE A 26 -24.82 5.50 0.33
N SER A 27 -25.46 6.34 1.14
CA SER A 27 -25.42 7.79 0.95
C SER A 27 -23.99 8.31 1.06
N GLY A 28 -23.43 8.83 -0.03
CA GLY A 28 -22.08 9.42 -0.05
C GLY A 28 -21.90 10.64 0.88
N ASN A 29 -22.99 11.14 1.45
CA ASN A 29 -23.01 12.21 2.45
C ASN A 29 -22.93 11.68 3.90
N LEU A 30 -23.01 10.37 4.15
CA LEU A 30 -22.92 9.84 5.50
C LEU A 30 -21.47 9.60 5.88
N HIS A 31 -20.96 10.39 6.82
CA HIS A 31 -19.63 10.18 7.36
C HIS A 31 -19.55 8.85 8.13
N ILE A 32 -18.47 8.09 7.93
CA ILE A 32 -18.29 6.75 8.51
C ILE A 32 -18.39 6.72 10.04
N ASN A 33 -17.97 7.79 10.73
CA ASN A 33 -18.10 7.91 12.19
C ASN A 33 -19.56 7.96 12.68
N PHE A 34 -20.54 8.18 11.80
CA PHE A 34 -21.95 8.12 12.17
C PHE A 34 -22.56 6.74 11.98
N PHE A 35 -21.85 5.79 11.39
CA PHE A 35 -22.38 4.46 11.15
C PHE A 35 -22.88 3.77 12.44
N PRO A 36 -22.13 3.79 13.57
CA PRO A 36 -22.62 3.21 14.82
C PRO A 36 -23.91 3.88 15.32
N ILE A 37 -24.04 5.21 15.18
CA ILE A 37 -25.20 5.97 15.64
C ILE A 37 -26.47 5.56 14.89
N PHE A 38 -26.38 5.44 13.56
CA PHE A 38 -27.51 4.97 12.75
C PHE A 38 -27.83 3.51 13.04
N PHE A 39 -26.83 2.68 13.30
CA PHE A 39 -27.07 1.29 13.66
C PHE A 39 -27.85 1.17 14.97
N ASP A 40 -27.46 1.92 16.00
CA ASP A 40 -28.17 1.98 17.28
C ASP A 40 -29.58 2.58 17.15
N ALA A 41 -29.80 3.44 16.15
CA ALA A 41 -31.12 4.00 15.82
C ALA A 41 -32.02 3.02 15.04
N GLY A 42 -31.57 1.79 14.76
CA GLY A 42 -32.35 0.71 14.14
C GLY A 42 -32.07 0.50 12.64
N PHE A 43 -31.09 1.18 12.05
CA PHE A 43 -30.70 0.97 10.66
C PHE A 43 -29.64 -0.14 10.59
N HIS A 44 -30.04 -1.38 10.34
CA HIS A 44 -29.12 -2.53 10.42
C HIS A 44 -28.52 -2.99 9.08
N ASP A 45 -28.84 -2.30 7.99
CA ASP A 45 -28.49 -2.66 6.61
C ASP A 45 -27.06 -2.24 6.20
N ILE A 46 -26.12 -2.13 7.15
CA ILE A 46 -24.74 -1.70 6.91
C ILE A 46 -23.93 -2.63 5.96
N ASN A 47 -24.38 -3.86 5.78
CA ASN A 47 -23.75 -4.82 4.86
C ASN A 47 -24.50 -4.92 3.52
N THR A 48 -25.55 -4.12 3.32
CA THR A 48 -26.30 -4.10 2.07
C THR A 48 -25.43 -3.52 0.97
N ARG A 49 -25.29 -4.30 -0.10
CA ARG A 49 -24.52 -3.89 -1.27
C ARG A 49 -25.35 -2.96 -2.12
N SER A 50 -24.69 -1.96 -2.68
CA SER A 50 -25.30 -1.13 -3.71
C SER A 50 -25.69 -1.93 -4.96
N SER A 51 -26.45 -1.32 -5.85
CA SER A 51 -26.71 -1.84 -7.20
C SER A 51 -25.43 -2.19 -7.99
N HIS A 52 -24.29 -1.58 -7.62
CA HIS A 52 -22.98 -1.83 -8.22
C HIS A 52 -22.19 -2.95 -7.52
N GLY A 53 -22.74 -3.56 -6.47
CA GLY A 53 -22.11 -4.61 -5.67
C GLY A 53 -21.13 -4.10 -4.60
N LEU A 54 -20.97 -2.79 -4.46
CA LEU A 54 -20.08 -2.16 -3.48
C LEU A 54 -20.73 -2.09 -2.10
N LEU A 55 -19.92 -2.24 -1.05
CA LEU A 55 -20.34 -2.07 0.34
C LEU A 55 -20.48 -0.59 0.70
N PRO A 56 -21.28 -0.24 1.72
CA PRO A 56 -21.43 1.15 2.14
C PRO A 56 -20.12 1.84 2.53
N LEU A 57 -19.18 1.09 3.11
CA LEU A 57 -17.83 1.55 3.40
C LEU A 57 -17.12 2.14 2.17
N CYS A 58 -17.41 1.64 0.96
CA CYS A 58 -16.81 2.15 -0.27
C CYS A 58 -17.34 3.53 -0.69
N PHE A 59 -18.50 3.96 -0.16
CA PHE A 59 -19.17 5.22 -0.52
C PHE A 59 -18.95 6.36 0.47
N ALA A 60 -18.47 6.07 1.68
CA ALA A 60 -18.37 7.00 2.81
C ALA A 60 -17.45 8.23 2.60
N ASP A 61 -17.00 8.47 1.38
CA ASP A 61 -15.96 9.44 1.00
C ASP A 61 -16.29 10.21 -0.29
N TYR A 62 -17.48 10.05 -0.86
CA TYR A 62 -17.78 10.66 -2.16
C TYR A 62 -17.92 12.18 -2.08
N VAL A 63 -18.24 12.74 -0.90
CA VAL A 63 -18.70 14.14 -0.79
C VAL A 63 -17.81 15.03 0.09
N TYR A 64 -16.89 14.48 0.87
CA TYR A 64 -16.13 15.29 1.83
C TYR A 64 -14.72 15.67 1.33
N PRO A 65 -14.38 16.98 1.27
CA PRO A 65 -13.02 17.44 0.98
C PRO A 65 -12.05 17.09 2.11
N GLU A 66 -10.75 17.26 1.85
CA GLU A 66 -9.58 16.84 2.67
C GLU A 66 -9.57 17.32 4.14
N ASP A 67 -10.55 18.12 4.58
CA ASP A 67 -10.64 18.77 5.90
C ASP A 67 -11.59 18.08 6.91
N MET A 68 -12.23 16.95 6.56
CA MET A 68 -13.19 16.27 7.47
C MET A 68 -12.51 15.36 8.52
N PRO A 69 -13.14 15.19 9.71
CA PRO A 69 -12.52 14.57 10.87
C PRO A 69 -12.21 13.09 10.66
N PHE A 70 -11.07 12.70 11.24
CA PHE A 70 -10.50 11.36 11.24
C PHE A 70 -11.52 10.26 11.59
N ILE A 71 -11.31 9.06 11.06
CA ILE A 71 -11.98 7.85 11.58
C ILE A 71 -11.55 7.69 13.03
N TYR A 72 -12.52 7.67 13.95
CA TYR A 72 -12.23 7.42 15.36
C TYR A 72 -11.87 5.95 15.58
N LEU A 73 -10.99 5.69 16.56
CA LEU A 73 -10.63 4.32 16.91
C LEU A 73 -11.87 3.49 17.29
N ASP A 74 -12.80 4.07 18.06
CA ASP A 74 -14.05 3.40 18.42
C ASP A 74 -14.90 3.03 17.20
N THR A 75 -15.02 3.93 16.22
CA THR A 75 -15.68 3.64 14.94
C THR A 75 -14.98 2.50 14.21
N PHE A 76 -13.65 2.53 14.16
CA PHE A 76 -12.85 1.48 13.50
C PHE A 76 -13.10 0.11 14.14
N LEU A 77 -13.02 0.03 15.48
CA LEU A 77 -13.26 -1.19 16.23
C LEU A 77 -14.70 -1.68 16.05
N TRP A 78 -15.67 -0.76 16.05
CA TRP A 78 -17.06 -1.10 15.77
C TRP A 78 -17.26 -1.67 14.36
N LEU A 79 -16.63 -1.12 13.33
CA LEU A 79 -16.71 -1.64 11.95
C LEU A 79 -16.12 -3.06 11.85
N LYS A 80 -15.02 -3.31 12.56
CA LYS A 80 -14.39 -4.62 12.66
C LYS A 80 -15.35 -5.61 13.33
N ASP A 81 -15.91 -5.25 14.48
CA ASP A 81 -16.79 -6.12 15.26
C ASP A 81 -18.15 -6.37 14.56
N SER A 82 -18.60 -5.42 13.73
CA SER A 82 -19.83 -5.53 12.93
C SER A 82 -19.69 -6.41 11.68
N SER A 83 -18.54 -7.08 11.50
CA SER A 83 -18.21 -7.93 10.34
C SER A 83 -18.26 -7.22 8.98
N CYS A 84 -18.28 -5.87 8.96
CA CYS A 84 -18.39 -5.07 7.74
C CYS A 84 -17.11 -5.16 6.89
N LEU A 85 -15.96 -5.30 7.54
CA LEU A 85 -14.66 -5.31 6.87
C LEU A 85 -14.38 -6.63 6.14
N ASP A 86 -15.00 -7.72 6.61
CA ASP A 86 -14.83 -9.07 6.08
C ASP A 86 -15.86 -9.42 5.00
N GLN A 87 -16.84 -8.55 4.75
CA GLN A 87 -17.82 -8.78 3.69
C GLN A 87 -17.17 -8.70 2.31
N PRO A 88 -17.43 -9.68 1.42
CA PRO A 88 -16.98 -9.57 0.06
C PRO A 88 -17.83 -8.54 -0.71
N VAL A 89 -17.21 -7.70 -1.54
CA VAL A 89 -17.98 -6.96 -2.56
C VAL A 89 -18.52 -7.95 -3.60
N ALA A 90 -19.70 -7.65 -4.13
CA ALA A 90 -20.21 -8.36 -5.30
C ALA A 90 -19.63 -7.72 -6.56
N ASP A 91 -19.46 -8.52 -7.61
CA ASP A 91 -19.03 -8.03 -8.93
C ASP A 91 -20.10 -8.32 -9.99
N PRO A 92 -21.30 -7.72 -9.89
CA PRO A 92 -22.41 -8.01 -10.79
C PRO A 92 -22.08 -7.67 -12.25
N MET A 93 -21.08 -6.80 -12.47
CA MET A 93 -20.65 -6.34 -13.79
C MET A 93 -19.41 -7.07 -14.33
N SER A 94 -18.86 -8.05 -13.59
CA SER A 94 -17.63 -8.78 -13.96
C SER A 94 -16.46 -7.86 -14.29
N LEU A 95 -16.29 -6.83 -13.46
CA LEU A 95 -15.26 -5.80 -13.57
C LEU A 95 -13.95 -6.18 -12.88
N GLY A 96 -13.90 -7.36 -12.25
CA GLY A 96 -12.80 -7.78 -11.41
C GLY A 96 -12.78 -7.03 -10.08
N LEU A 97 -13.95 -6.71 -9.53
CA LEU A 97 -14.01 -6.05 -8.22
C LEU A 97 -13.39 -6.94 -7.16
N ASN A 98 -12.62 -6.31 -6.28
CA ASN A 98 -11.85 -7.03 -5.28
C ASN A 98 -12.75 -7.44 -4.11
N PRO A 99 -12.95 -8.74 -3.86
CA PRO A 99 -13.86 -9.20 -2.81
C PRO A 99 -13.47 -8.62 -1.45
N SER A 100 -12.19 -8.57 -1.09
CA SER A 100 -11.73 -8.13 0.24
C SER A 100 -11.57 -6.60 0.35
N ALA A 101 -12.46 -5.82 -0.27
CA ALA A 101 -12.31 -4.37 -0.35
C ALA A 101 -12.39 -3.65 1.00
N GLY A 102 -13.12 -4.18 2.00
CA GLY A 102 -13.40 -3.48 3.26
C GLY A 102 -12.13 -3.06 4.02
N TRP A 103 -11.30 -4.04 4.39
CA TRP A 103 -10.02 -3.79 5.06
C TRP A 103 -9.06 -2.93 4.23
N HIS A 104 -8.98 -3.17 2.92
CA HIS A 104 -8.06 -2.46 2.02
C HIS A 104 -8.47 -1.00 1.81
N TYR A 105 -9.78 -0.76 1.70
CA TYR A 105 -10.36 0.58 1.65
C TYR A 105 -10.09 1.31 2.96
N LEU A 106 -10.38 0.67 4.09
CA LEU A 106 -10.20 1.29 5.39
C LEU A 106 -8.73 1.60 5.66
N ALA A 107 -7.81 0.72 5.25
CA ALA A 107 -6.38 1.00 5.33
C ALA A 107 -5.98 2.19 4.46
N LEU A 108 -6.46 2.30 3.21
CA LEU A 108 -6.24 3.52 2.42
C LEU A 108 -6.69 4.77 3.20
N LYS A 109 -7.88 4.72 3.80
CA LYS A 109 -8.45 5.84 4.55
C LYS A 109 -7.68 6.19 5.80
N ALA A 110 -7.29 5.17 6.55
CA ALA A 110 -6.39 5.33 7.67
C ALA A 110 -5.09 6.00 7.18
N CYS A 111 -4.46 5.57 6.08
CA CYS A 111 -3.22 6.17 5.57
C CYS A 111 -3.30 7.69 5.37
N GLN A 112 -4.38 8.16 4.73
CA GLN A 112 -4.58 9.57 4.43
C GLN A 112 -4.66 10.41 5.73
N ASN A 113 -5.29 9.83 6.75
CA ASN A 113 -5.65 10.44 8.02
C ASN A 113 -4.53 10.35 9.08
N LEU A 114 -3.91 9.18 9.20
CA LEU A 114 -2.84 8.85 10.15
C LEU A 114 -1.64 9.77 9.94
N LEU A 115 -1.26 10.00 8.68
CA LEU A 115 -0.07 10.76 8.34
C LEU A 115 -0.21 12.24 8.71
N GLY A 116 -1.38 12.85 8.47
CA GLY A 116 -1.66 14.21 8.93
C GLY A 116 -1.54 14.31 10.45
N THR A 117 -2.20 13.41 11.17
CA THR A 117 -2.26 13.42 12.63
C THR A 117 -0.89 13.20 13.30
N LEU A 118 -0.09 12.26 12.78
CA LEU A 118 1.17 11.87 13.40
C LEU A 118 2.29 12.90 13.13
N LEU A 119 2.22 13.62 12.01
CA LEU A 119 3.16 14.70 11.69
C LEU A 119 2.84 16.02 12.39
N MET A 120 1.57 16.25 12.76
CA MET A 120 1.20 17.45 13.50
C MET A 120 1.67 17.31 14.96
N ASN A 121 2.37 18.33 15.46
CA ASN A 121 2.93 18.31 16.83
C ASN A 121 1.88 18.51 17.93
N ASN A 122 0.67 18.95 17.59
CA ASN A 122 -0.37 19.25 18.56
C ASN A 122 -1.33 18.06 18.70
N ASP A 123 -1.05 17.18 19.65
CA ASP A 123 -1.92 16.06 20.04
C ASP A 123 -2.96 16.49 21.08
N GLU A 124 -3.63 17.63 20.85
CA GLU A 124 -4.54 18.20 21.86
C GLU A 124 -5.79 17.32 22.09
N ASN A 125 -6.08 16.38 21.18
CA ASN A 125 -7.30 15.57 21.19
C ASN A 125 -7.07 14.06 21.20
N GLY A 126 -5.86 13.57 21.55
CA GLY A 126 -5.55 12.13 21.54
C GLY A 126 -5.58 11.49 20.15
N GLY A 127 -5.45 12.30 19.09
CA GLY A 127 -5.44 11.84 17.71
C GLY A 127 -4.30 10.87 17.44
N LYS A 128 -3.14 11.05 18.06
CA LYS A 128 -2.01 10.13 17.90
C LYS A 128 -2.30 8.74 18.48
N GLN A 129 -2.94 8.66 19.64
CA GLN A 129 -3.32 7.38 20.26
C GLN A 129 -4.33 6.63 19.39
N ASN A 130 -5.35 7.32 18.89
CA ASN A 130 -6.32 6.74 17.95
C ASN A 130 -5.63 6.24 16.67
N ALA A 131 -4.69 7.05 16.16
CA ALA A 131 -3.92 6.71 14.97
C ALA A 131 -3.08 5.44 15.17
N HIS A 132 -2.36 5.33 16.28
CA HIS A 132 -1.62 4.12 16.63
C HIS A 132 -2.53 2.91 16.79
N GLY A 133 -3.68 3.04 17.48
CA GLY A 133 -4.63 1.94 17.64
C GLY A 133 -5.18 1.42 16.31
N ILE A 134 -5.55 2.31 15.39
CA ILE A 134 -6.02 1.93 14.05
C ILE A 134 -4.91 1.21 13.28
N LEU A 135 -3.69 1.74 13.35
CA LEU A 135 -2.56 1.15 12.67
C LEU A 135 -2.23 -0.25 13.19
N ASP A 136 -2.25 -0.46 14.51
CA ASP A 136 -2.01 -1.75 15.14
C ASP A 136 -3.01 -2.80 14.64
N GLU A 137 -4.27 -2.42 14.46
CA GLU A 137 -5.29 -3.31 13.91
C GLU A 137 -5.07 -3.62 12.42
N ILE A 138 -4.62 -2.64 11.63
CA ILE A 138 -4.27 -2.86 10.23
C ILE A 138 -3.04 -3.78 10.10
N LEU A 139 -2.04 -3.63 10.97
CA LEU A 139 -0.84 -4.48 11.04
C LEU A 139 -1.18 -5.95 11.31
N LYS A 140 -2.17 -6.18 12.18
CA LYS A 140 -2.63 -7.54 12.53
C LYS A 140 -3.48 -8.17 11.42
N CYS A 141 -4.02 -7.39 10.50
CA CYS A 141 -4.91 -7.88 9.46
C CYS A 141 -4.15 -8.70 8.40
N GLN A 142 -4.51 -9.98 8.28
CA GLN A 142 -3.96 -10.92 7.30
C GLN A 142 -4.88 -11.16 6.10
N VAL A 143 -5.98 -10.40 5.99
CA VAL A 143 -6.92 -10.53 4.87
C VAL A 143 -6.24 -10.05 3.60
N ARG A 144 -6.11 -10.94 2.62
CA ARG A 144 -5.57 -10.59 1.31
C ARG A 144 -6.66 -10.24 0.33
N ASP A 145 -6.32 -9.32 -0.55
CA ASP A 145 -7.13 -8.92 -1.69
C ASP A 145 -6.88 -9.85 -2.89
N THR A 146 -7.58 -9.66 -4.01
CA THR A 146 -7.35 -10.47 -5.23
C THR A 146 -6.35 -9.85 -6.20
N CYS A 147 -5.47 -8.96 -5.71
CA CYS A 147 -4.44 -8.35 -6.52
C CYS A 147 -3.49 -9.40 -7.10
N ARG A 148 -3.14 -9.23 -8.38
CA ARG A 148 -2.19 -10.10 -9.11
C ARG A 148 -0.89 -9.41 -9.48
N CYS A 149 -0.62 -8.25 -8.90
CA CYS A 149 0.61 -7.53 -9.18
C CYS A 149 1.79 -8.28 -8.58
N ARG A 150 2.94 -8.25 -9.26
CA ARG A 150 4.16 -8.93 -8.79
C ARG A 150 4.70 -8.36 -7.46
N CYS A 151 4.32 -7.13 -7.10
CA CYS A 151 4.61 -6.56 -5.79
C CYS A 151 3.85 -7.22 -4.63
N SER A 152 2.86 -8.08 -4.92
CA SER A 152 2.15 -8.90 -3.92
C SER A 152 1.53 -10.13 -4.58
N PRO A 153 2.31 -11.19 -4.86
CA PRO A 153 1.90 -12.31 -5.72
C PRO A 153 0.72 -13.13 -5.16
N HIS A 154 0.43 -13.00 -3.86
CA HIS A 154 -0.67 -13.68 -3.18
C HIS A 154 -1.83 -12.76 -2.82
N GLY A 155 -1.90 -11.57 -3.43
CA GLY A 155 -2.80 -10.50 -3.00
C GLY A 155 -2.11 -9.56 -2.02
N CYS A 156 -2.48 -8.28 -2.08
CA CYS A 156 -2.05 -7.25 -1.16
C CYS A 156 -2.63 -7.50 0.23
N LEU A 157 -1.86 -7.15 1.25
CA LEU A 157 -2.39 -6.91 2.59
C LEU A 157 -2.81 -5.44 2.71
N PRO A 158 -3.69 -5.10 3.67
CA PRO A 158 -4.04 -3.72 3.96
C PRO A 158 -2.80 -2.88 4.28
N MET A 159 -1.84 -3.44 5.03
CA MET A 159 -0.54 -2.79 5.28
C MET A 159 0.29 -2.58 4.02
N THR A 160 0.29 -3.53 3.08
CA THR A 160 1.00 -3.34 1.80
C THR A 160 0.42 -2.15 1.03
N LEU A 161 -0.90 -1.93 1.08
CA LEU A 161 -1.50 -0.74 0.50
C LEU A 161 -1.07 0.54 1.21
N LEU A 162 -1.00 0.55 2.54
CA LEU A 162 -0.50 1.70 3.30
C LEU A 162 0.87 2.17 2.79
N LEU A 163 1.80 1.24 2.59
CA LEU A 163 3.14 1.57 2.09
C LEU A 163 3.15 2.05 0.64
N LYS A 164 2.23 1.55 -0.20
CA LYS A 164 2.14 1.93 -1.62
C LYS A 164 1.53 3.31 -1.84
N LEU A 165 0.61 3.72 -0.96
CA LEU A 165 -0.32 4.80 -1.24
C LEU A 165 0.24 6.21 -1.07
N ARG A 166 1.43 6.40 -0.48
CA ARG A 166 2.07 7.72 -0.46
C ARG A 166 3.57 7.73 -0.70
N THR A 167 3.90 8.34 -1.83
CA THR A 167 5.18 8.88 -2.24
C THR A 167 5.31 10.35 -1.79
N SER A 168 4.88 10.65 -0.56
CA SER A 168 5.07 11.96 0.07
C SER A 168 6.14 11.85 1.16
N PRO A 169 7.01 12.85 1.33
CA PRO A 169 8.17 12.78 2.22
C PRO A 169 7.94 12.68 3.73
N ALA A 170 6.72 12.38 4.15
CA ALA A 170 6.29 12.25 5.54
C ALA A 170 6.58 10.87 6.17
N ASN A 171 7.37 10.04 5.50
CA ASN A 171 7.54 8.61 5.78
C ASN A 171 8.53 8.26 6.91
N LEU A 172 9.02 9.23 7.69
CA LEU A 172 9.86 8.95 8.85
C LEU A 172 9.14 8.11 9.91
N LEU A 173 7.81 8.24 10.01
CA LEU A 173 7.01 7.48 10.97
C LEU A 173 6.83 6.00 10.57
N TRP A 174 6.69 5.72 9.28
CA TRP A 174 6.59 4.34 8.78
C TRP A 174 7.88 3.58 9.04
N ALA A 175 9.03 4.23 8.85
CA ALA A 175 10.31 3.65 9.23
C ALA A 175 10.32 3.27 10.72
N GLU A 176 9.94 4.17 11.63
CA GLU A 176 9.90 3.84 13.06
C GLU A 176 8.95 2.68 13.40
N LEU A 177 7.76 2.64 12.82
CA LEU A 177 6.79 1.56 13.04
C LEU A 177 7.25 0.21 12.46
N LEU A 178 7.87 0.23 11.28
CA LEU A 178 8.46 -0.96 10.66
C LEU A 178 9.67 -1.49 11.45
N TRP A 179 10.39 -0.62 12.17
CA TRP A 179 11.59 -1.00 12.92
C TRP A 179 11.33 -1.37 14.38
N GLN A 180 10.17 -1.01 14.94
CA GLN A 180 9.85 -1.26 16.35
C GLN A 180 9.00 -2.53 16.57
N GLY A 181 8.32 -3.06 15.55
CA GLY A 181 7.44 -4.23 15.69
C GLY A 181 8.12 -5.58 15.45
N ASP A 182 7.56 -6.65 16.04
CA ASP A 182 7.77 -8.03 15.58
C ASP A 182 7.07 -8.21 14.23
N VAL A 183 7.73 -7.71 13.19
CA VAL A 183 7.25 -7.68 11.80
C VAL A 183 7.54 -8.98 11.07
N GLY A 184 7.74 -10.10 11.77
CA GLY A 184 8.14 -11.37 11.14
C GLY A 184 7.22 -11.80 9.99
N SER A 185 5.91 -11.56 10.11
CA SER A 185 4.93 -11.83 9.05
C SER A 185 4.89 -10.80 7.91
N PHE A 186 5.64 -9.70 8.03
CA PHE A 186 5.64 -8.56 7.11
C PHE A 186 7.00 -8.35 6.41
N THR A 187 8.08 -8.95 6.92
CA THR A 187 9.42 -8.85 6.33
C THR A 187 9.42 -9.20 4.84
N LYS A 188 8.72 -10.28 4.46
CA LYS A 188 8.64 -10.72 3.07
C LYS A 188 7.94 -9.72 2.18
N GLU A 189 6.82 -9.15 2.65
CA GLU A 189 6.05 -8.11 1.97
C GLU A 189 6.87 -6.83 1.82
N LEU A 190 7.64 -6.45 2.84
CA LEU A 190 8.53 -5.30 2.77
C LEU A 190 9.63 -5.51 1.73
N PHE A 191 10.35 -6.64 1.77
CA PHE A 191 11.37 -6.94 0.76
C PHE A 191 10.79 -6.98 -0.65
N THR A 192 9.59 -7.56 -0.81
CA THR A 192 8.87 -7.60 -2.08
C THR A 192 8.60 -6.20 -2.59
N LEU A 193 8.05 -5.32 -1.74
CA LEU A 193 7.75 -3.94 -2.13
C LEU A 193 9.03 -3.15 -2.43
N LEU A 194 10.03 -3.18 -1.55
CA LEU A 194 11.27 -2.42 -1.74
C LEU A 194 12.01 -2.83 -3.01
N THR A 195 12.14 -4.14 -3.24
CA THR A 195 12.82 -4.68 -4.42
C THR A 195 12.03 -4.36 -5.69
N PHE A 196 10.70 -4.47 -5.65
CA PHE A 196 9.83 -4.08 -6.76
C PHE A 196 9.97 -2.60 -7.12
N GLU A 197 9.99 -1.71 -6.11
CA GLU A 197 10.18 -0.27 -6.31
C GLU A 197 11.58 0.07 -6.82
N ALA A 198 12.61 -0.66 -6.36
CA ALA A 198 13.99 -0.48 -6.79
C ALA A 198 14.21 -0.93 -8.25
N LEU A 199 13.52 -1.99 -8.68
CA LEU A 199 13.51 -2.47 -10.08
C LEU A 199 12.61 -1.61 -10.99
N GLU A 200 11.98 -0.56 -10.46
CA GLU A 200 11.06 0.35 -11.19
C GLU A 200 9.95 -0.37 -11.94
N MET A 201 9.49 -1.52 -11.41
CA MET A 201 8.42 -2.30 -12.02
C MET A 201 7.08 -1.56 -11.96
N THR A 202 6.20 -1.82 -12.91
CA THR A 202 4.92 -1.12 -13.03
C THR A 202 3.88 -1.73 -12.10
N HIS A 203 3.37 -0.93 -11.16
CA HIS A 203 2.27 -1.36 -10.31
C HIS A 203 0.98 -1.56 -11.11
N THR A 204 0.66 -2.83 -11.36
CA THR A 204 -0.64 -3.29 -11.87
C THR A 204 -1.62 -3.65 -10.75
N CYS A 205 -1.26 -3.35 -9.49
CA CYS A 205 -2.12 -3.68 -8.36
C CYS A 205 -3.43 -2.90 -8.40
N CYS A 206 -4.42 -3.38 -7.64
CA CYS A 206 -5.71 -2.71 -7.47
C CYS A 206 -5.45 -1.31 -6.91
N SER A 207 -5.26 -0.34 -7.80
CA SER A 207 -5.26 1.04 -7.39
C SER A 207 -6.67 1.24 -6.87
N VAL A 208 -6.77 1.51 -5.58
CA VAL A 208 -8.02 1.83 -4.89
C VAL A 208 -8.72 3.02 -5.62
N ILE A 209 -8.01 3.70 -6.51
CA ILE A 209 -8.51 4.61 -7.54
C ILE A 209 -9.63 4.00 -8.42
N HIS A 210 -9.63 2.70 -8.74
CA HIS A 210 -10.66 2.11 -9.61
C HIS A 210 -12.08 2.19 -9.05
N TRP A 211 -12.29 2.05 -7.72
CA TRP A 211 -13.66 2.17 -7.18
C TRP A 211 -14.16 3.61 -7.22
N ARG A 212 -13.27 4.58 -6.98
CA ARG A 212 -13.61 6.02 -7.05
C ARG A 212 -13.94 6.43 -8.49
N MET A 213 -13.38 5.72 -9.46
CA MET A 213 -13.57 5.95 -10.89
C MET A 213 -14.80 5.23 -11.48
N LEU A 214 -15.35 4.20 -10.84
CA LEU A 214 -16.49 3.44 -11.37
C LEU A 214 -17.70 4.34 -11.73
N PRO A 215 -18.14 5.29 -10.89
CA PRO A 215 -19.28 6.12 -11.24
C PRO A 215 -18.95 7.16 -12.32
N ALA A 216 -17.67 7.50 -12.51
CA ALA A 216 -17.22 8.57 -13.41
C ALA A 216 -16.84 8.10 -14.83
N PHE A 217 -16.29 6.89 -14.98
CA PHE A 217 -15.64 6.46 -16.24
C PHE A 217 -16.37 5.34 -16.99
N GLY A 218 -17.35 4.68 -16.36
CA GLY A 218 -18.15 3.60 -16.98
C GLY A 218 -17.37 2.30 -17.27
N GLN A 219 -18.09 1.25 -17.68
CA GLN A 219 -17.52 -0.09 -17.91
C GLN A 219 -16.41 -0.18 -18.98
N PRO A 220 -16.46 0.54 -20.13
CA PRO A 220 -15.48 0.36 -21.20
C PRO A 220 -14.04 0.69 -20.80
N VAL A 221 -13.86 1.74 -19.98
CA VAL A 221 -12.54 2.19 -19.50
C VAL A 221 -11.91 1.13 -18.62
N LEU A 222 -12.68 0.50 -17.73
CA LEU A 222 -12.17 -0.52 -16.81
C LEU A 222 -11.75 -1.80 -17.55
N LYS A 223 -12.47 -2.18 -18.61
CA LYS A 223 -12.07 -3.32 -19.46
C LYS A 223 -10.77 -3.06 -20.22
N GLN A 224 -10.52 -1.83 -20.67
CA GLN A 224 -9.24 -1.48 -21.28
C GLN A 224 -8.12 -1.60 -20.26
N PHE A 225 -8.32 -1.02 -19.07
CA PHE A 225 -7.33 -1.11 -17.98
C PHE A 225 -6.93 -2.56 -17.65
N LEU A 226 -7.89 -3.49 -17.58
CA LEU A 226 -7.57 -4.90 -17.32
C LEU A 226 -6.72 -5.54 -18.44
N ARG A 227 -6.86 -5.09 -19.70
CA ARG A 227 -5.97 -5.53 -20.79
C ARG A 227 -4.58 -4.96 -20.62
N ASP A 228 -4.47 -3.66 -20.34
CA ASP A 228 -3.19 -2.98 -20.13
C ASP A 228 -2.41 -3.64 -18.97
N VAL A 229 -3.11 -4.07 -17.91
CA VAL A 229 -2.50 -4.83 -16.80
C VAL A 229 -1.87 -6.14 -17.27
N LEU A 230 -2.54 -6.88 -18.15
CA LEU A 230 -2.02 -8.16 -18.66
C LEU A 230 -0.84 -7.94 -19.60
N GLU A 231 -0.89 -6.91 -20.43
CA GLU A 231 0.19 -6.50 -21.33
C GLU A 231 1.46 -6.17 -20.54
N VAL A 232 1.35 -5.29 -19.54
CA VAL A 232 2.47 -4.94 -18.64
C VAL A 232 3.03 -6.17 -17.93
N GLN A 233 2.19 -7.12 -17.50
CA GLN A 233 2.66 -8.33 -16.82
C GLN A 233 3.45 -9.29 -17.70
N ASP A 234 3.14 -9.30 -19.01
CA ASP A 234 3.84 -10.08 -20.02
C ASP A 234 5.16 -9.39 -20.42
N GLU A 235 5.12 -8.07 -20.65
CA GLU A 235 6.30 -7.25 -20.95
C GLU A 235 7.34 -7.30 -19.82
N GLU A 236 6.92 -7.23 -18.55
CA GLU A 236 7.80 -7.24 -17.39
C GLU A 236 8.09 -8.67 -16.87
N LYS A 237 7.94 -9.70 -17.71
CA LYS A 237 8.12 -11.09 -17.27
C LYS A 237 9.51 -11.37 -16.72
N GLU A 238 10.53 -10.95 -17.45
CA GLU A 238 11.94 -11.14 -17.05
C GLU A 238 12.27 -10.41 -15.74
N LEU A 239 11.79 -9.16 -15.58
CA LEU A 239 11.93 -8.40 -14.34
C LEU A 239 11.27 -9.12 -13.15
N GLY A 240 10.12 -9.76 -13.39
CA GLY A 240 9.46 -10.50 -12.34
C GLY A 240 10.12 -11.82 -11.96
N ASP A 241 10.77 -12.50 -12.91
CA ASP A 241 11.63 -13.65 -12.59
C ASP A 241 12.85 -13.19 -11.78
N ARG A 242 13.41 -12.03 -12.14
CA ARG A 242 14.50 -11.40 -11.40
C ARG A 242 14.10 -11.01 -9.98
N LEU A 243 12.94 -10.39 -9.80
CA LEU A 243 12.36 -10.09 -8.49
C LEU A 243 12.27 -11.36 -7.62
N THR A 244 11.74 -12.46 -8.18
CA THR A 244 11.59 -13.72 -7.45
C THR A 244 12.93 -14.29 -6.99
N SER A 245 13.96 -14.20 -7.84
CA SER A 245 15.33 -14.62 -7.52
C SER A 245 15.91 -13.78 -6.37
N LEU A 246 15.82 -12.45 -6.47
CA LEU A 246 16.33 -11.53 -5.43
C LEU A 246 15.60 -11.73 -4.10
N LEU A 247 14.28 -11.91 -4.10
CA LEU A 247 13.53 -12.14 -2.86
C LEU A 247 13.92 -13.45 -2.17
N SER A 248 14.21 -14.49 -2.94
CA SER A 248 14.70 -15.76 -2.40
C SER A 248 16.07 -15.58 -1.73
N GLU A 249 16.95 -14.81 -2.36
CA GLU A 249 18.26 -14.43 -1.81
C GLU A 249 18.11 -13.62 -0.51
N PHE A 250 17.32 -12.55 -0.54
CA PHE A 250 17.13 -11.66 0.61
C PHE A 250 16.51 -12.37 1.80
N GLN A 251 15.46 -13.18 1.58
CA GLN A 251 14.83 -13.94 2.65
C GLN A 251 15.83 -14.93 3.27
N CYS A 252 16.55 -15.70 2.44
CA CYS A 252 17.55 -16.65 2.91
C CYS A 252 18.66 -15.93 3.71
N ARG A 253 19.19 -14.82 3.20
CA ARG A 253 20.26 -14.08 3.89
C ARG A 253 19.78 -13.49 5.21
N TYR A 254 18.57 -12.93 5.22
CA TYR A 254 17.99 -12.33 6.43
C TYR A 254 17.69 -13.38 7.51
N ASP A 255 17.07 -14.51 7.15
CA ASP A 255 16.75 -15.60 8.07
C ASP A 255 18.02 -16.21 8.72
N ASN A 256 19.14 -16.18 8.00
CA ASN A 256 20.45 -16.63 8.50
C ASN A 256 21.27 -15.51 9.15
N SER A 257 20.79 -14.27 9.15
CA SER A 257 21.43 -13.15 9.80
C SER A 257 20.95 -13.01 11.25
N ARG A 258 21.71 -12.28 12.06
CA ARG A 258 21.25 -11.79 13.37
C ARG A 258 21.01 -10.28 13.34
N GLU A 259 20.90 -9.71 12.15
CA GLU A 259 20.74 -8.28 11.93
C GLU A 259 19.31 -7.87 12.19
N SER A 260 19.11 -6.62 12.62
CA SER A 260 17.77 -6.06 12.62
C SER A 260 17.30 -5.88 11.17
N LEU A 261 15.98 -5.89 10.93
CA LEU A 261 15.43 -5.64 9.59
C LEU A 261 15.95 -4.32 9.00
N ARG A 262 16.08 -3.30 9.84
CA ARG A 262 16.64 -2.01 9.45
C ARG A 262 18.08 -2.15 8.98
N ASP A 263 18.95 -2.75 9.78
CA ASP A 263 20.36 -2.89 9.44
C ASP A 263 20.55 -3.73 8.18
N PHE A 264 19.73 -4.77 8.00
CA PHE A 264 19.73 -5.57 6.78
C PHE A 264 19.31 -4.76 5.55
N VAL A 265 18.24 -3.96 5.65
CA VAL A 265 17.74 -3.10 4.55
C VAL A 265 18.78 -2.05 4.17
N TYR A 266 19.29 -1.29 5.14
CA TYR A 266 20.30 -0.24 4.88
C TYR A 266 21.70 -0.80 4.65
N GLY A 267 21.94 -2.09 4.91
CA GLY A 267 23.23 -2.75 4.69
C GLY A 267 23.20 -3.64 3.44
N TYR A 268 22.94 -4.93 3.65
CA TYR A 268 23.04 -5.96 2.62
C TYR A 268 22.10 -5.70 1.44
N TRP A 269 20.81 -5.44 1.70
CA TRP A 269 19.81 -5.23 0.65
C TRP A 269 20.15 -4.01 -0.21
N ALA A 270 20.46 -2.86 0.42
CA ALA A 270 20.79 -1.63 -0.31
C ALA A 270 22.04 -1.81 -1.18
N LYS A 271 23.08 -2.47 -0.65
CA LYS A 271 24.29 -2.79 -1.40
C LYS A 271 23.97 -3.70 -2.61
N ARG A 272 23.24 -4.78 -2.38
CA ARG A 272 22.91 -5.74 -3.44
C ARG A 272 22.03 -5.13 -4.53
N MET A 273 21.08 -4.25 -4.15
CA MET A 273 20.27 -3.52 -5.12
C MET A 273 21.05 -2.43 -5.85
N ALA A 274 22.06 -1.81 -5.23
CA ALA A 274 22.96 -0.91 -5.93
C ALA A 274 23.73 -1.64 -7.05
N GLU A 275 24.21 -2.86 -6.80
CA GLU A 275 24.84 -3.72 -7.81
C GLU A 275 23.87 -4.13 -8.92
N GLU A 276 22.58 -4.24 -8.61
CA GLU A 276 21.54 -4.60 -9.58
C GLU A 276 21.12 -3.43 -10.47
N CYS A 277 20.92 -2.26 -9.86
CA CYS A 277 20.24 -1.14 -10.51
C CYS A 277 21.21 -0.12 -11.10
N ILE A 278 22.45 -0.04 -10.60
CA ILE A 278 23.44 0.90 -11.12
C ILE A 278 24.20 0.23 -12.25
N PRO A 279 24.10 0.75 -13.49
CA PRO A 279 24.85 0.19 -14.62
C PRO A 279 26.35 0.22 -14.34
N SER A 280 27.02 -0.86 -14.72
CA SER A 280 28.47 -0.92 -14.70
C SER A 280 29.09 0.13 -15.63
N HIS A 281 30.36 0.48 -15.38
CA HIS A 281 31.09 1.41 -16.24
C HIS A 281 31.10 0.94 -17.71
N ASP A 282 31.24 -0.36 -17.93
CA ASP A 282 31.28 -0.95 -19.28
C ASP A 282 29.93 -0.83 -20.01
N GLU A 283 28.81 -1.00 -19.30
CA GLU A 283 27.47 -0.78 -19.87
C GLU A 283 27.24 0.68 -20.25
N ILE A 284 27.70 1.62 -19.40
CA ILE A 284 27.64 3.05 -19.69
C ILE A 284 28.46 3.39 -20.93
N GLU A 285 29.69 2.88 -21.03
CA GLU A 285 30.56 3.12 -22.18
C GLU A 285 30.04 2.46 -23.47
N SER A 286 29.46 1.28 -23.36
CA SER A 286 28.81 0.58 -24.48
C SER A 286 27.59 1.37 -25.00
N ALA A 287 26.73 1.85 -24.10
CA ALA A 287 25.60 2.69 -24.45
C ALA A 287 26.02 4.02 -25.10
N ARG A 288 27.10 4.64 -24.59
CA ARG A 288 27.69 5.85 -25.20
C ARG A 288 28.20 5.59 -26.62
N HIS A 289 28.81 4.42 -26.87
CA HIS A 289 29.29 4.06 -28.21
C HIS A 289 28.17 3.97 -29.25
N VAL A 290 26.96 3.59 -28.85
CA VAL A 290 25.77 3.57 -29.74
C VAL A 290 25.01 4.90 -29.76
N GLY A 291 25.58 5.97 -29.19
CA GLY A 291 25.00 7.31 -29.17
C GLY A 291 23.91 7.50 -28.12
N VAL A 292 23.72 6.56 -27.19
CA VAL A 292 22.77 6.69 -26.09
C VAL A 292 23.41 7.47 -24.95
N ASN A 293 22.80 8.60 -24.59
CA ASN A 293 23.22 9.39 -23.45
C ASN A 293 22.66 8.78 -22.16
N VAL A 294 23.48 7.98 -21.47
CA VAL A 294 23.12 7.37 -20.19
C VAL A 294 23.16 8.45 -19.10
N LYS A 295 21.98 8.77 -18.54
CA LYS A 295 21.90 9.61 -17.35
C LYS A 295 22.47 8.82 -16.17
N ALA A 296 23.14 9.50 -15.24
CA ALA A 296 23.53 8.91 -13.96
C ALA A 296 22.30 8.27 -13.31
N TYR A 297 22.48 7.06 -12.79
CA TYR A 297 21.44 6.34 -12.09
C TYR A 297 20.83 7.24 -11.00
N LYS A 298 19.51 7.20 -10.87
CA LYS A 298 18.78 7.92 -9.84
C LYS A 298 17.92 6.95 -9.07
N THR A 299 18.15 6.89 -7.76
CA THR A 299 17.32 6.10 -6.87
C THR A 299 15.83 6.48 -7.02
N PRO A 300 14.92 5.52 -7.24
CA PRO A 300 13.52 5.78 -7.52
C PRO A 300 12.85 6.64 -6.44
N TYR A 301 12.05 7.62 -6.88
CA TYR A 301 11.41 8.57 -5.96
C TYR A 301 10.55 7.89 -4.89
N ARG A 302 9.83 6.83 -5.27
CA ARG A 302 8.99 6.06 -4.36
C ARG A 302 9.82 5.40 -3.26
N LEU A 303 10.98 4.86 -3.62
CA LEU A 303 11.90 4.26 -2.67
C LEU A 303 12.48 5.31 -1.71
N LYS A 304 12.85 6.51 -2.21
CA LYS A 304 13.24 7.64 -1.35
C LYS A 304 12.10 8.09 -0.43
N CYS A 305 10.85 7.92 -0.85
CA CYS A 305 9.75 8.14 0.06
C CYS A 305 9.79 7.08 1.15
N ILE A 306 9.88 5.79 0.84
CA ILE A 306 9.81 4.72 1.86
C ILE A 306 11.02 4.74 2.81
N LEU A 307 12.24 4.84 2.28
CA LEU A 307 13.51 4.76 3.02
C LEU A 307 14.07 6.13 3.45
N GLY A 308 13.34 7.20 3.17
CA GLY A 308 13.74 8.56 3.52
C GLY A 308 14.49 9.30 2.40
N ARG A 309 14.32 10.64 2.36
CA ARG A 309 14.77 11.51 1.26
C ARG A 309 16.26 11.40 0.92
N ASN A 310 17.08 11.06 1.92
CA ASN A 310 18.53 10.99 1.80
C ASN A 310 19.03 9.61 1.37
N PHE A 311 18.14 8.63 1.20
CA PHE A 311 18.53 7.31 0.73
C PHE A 311 18.97 7.38 -0.74
N ASP A 312 20.19 6.92 -1.04
CA ASP A 312 20.70 6.78 -2.39
C ASP A 312 21.56 5.53 -2.54
N PHE A 313 21.33 4.75 -3.60
CA PHE A 313 22.10 3.53 -3.88
C PHE A 313 23.59 3.83 -4.15
N THR A 314 23.93 5.04 -4.60
CA THR A 314 25.32 5.43 -4.86
C THR A 314 26.21 5.37 -3.62
N ASP A 315 25.63 5.59 -2.44
CA ASP A 315 26.36 5.56 -1.16
C ASP A 315 26.87 4.14 -0.85
N TYR A 316 26.19 3.12 -1.37
CA TYR A 316 26.50 1.71 -1.13
C TYR A 316 27.38 1.09 -2.21
N ALA A 317 27.31 1.60 -3.45
CA ALA A 317 28.18 1.16 -4.54
C ALA A 317 29.65 1.48 -4.26
N ALA A 318 29.94 2.69 -3.76
CA ALA A 318 31.30 3.13 -3.45
C ALA A 318 31.97 2.32 -2.33
N ALA A 319 31.18 1.78 -1.39
CA ALA A 319 31.69 0.96 -0.31
C ALA A 319 32.10 -0.45 -0.77
N SER A 320 31.52 -0.96 -1.87
CA SER A 320 31.82 -2.30 -2.39
C SER A 320 33.21 -2.36 -3.05
N SER A 321 33.66 -1.28 -3.69
CA SER A 321 34.94 -1.24 -4.41
C SER A 321 36.18 -1.17 -3.52
N CYS A 322 36.04 -0.92 -2.21
CA CYS A 322 37.18 -0.73 -1.30
C CYS A 322 37.49 -1.94 -0.40
N SER A 323 36.71 -3.02 -0.44
CA SER A 323 36.82 -4.14 0.51
C SER A 323 37.51 -5.39 -0.02
N SER A 324 38.13 -5.37 -1.21
CA SER A 324 38.69 -6.57 -1.85
C SER A 324 40.20 -6.74 -1.78
N ASP A 325 40.96 -5.79 -1.22
CA ASP A 325 42.44 -5.80 -1.34
C ASP A 325 43.24 -6.11 -0.06
N ASP A 326 42.62 -6.52 1.05
CA ASP A 326 43.35 -6.82 2.30
C ASP A 326 43.31 -8.29 2.71
N ASN A 327 43.53 -9.19 1.75
CA ASN A 327 44.08 -10.53 2.04
C ASN A 327 45.61 -10.45 2.00
N GLY A 328 46.17 -9.63 2.90
CA GLY A 328 47.57 -9.69 3.27
C GLY A 328 47.88 -11.03 3.91
N THR A 329 48.37 -11.97 3.10
CA THR A 329 48.99 -13.23 3.54
C THR A 329 49.92 -12.95 4.73
N PRO A 330 49.74 -13.58 5.90
CA PRO A 330 50.70 -13.42 6.98
C PRO A 330 52.01 -14.10 6.56
N GLU A 331 53.03 -13.29 6.26
CA GLU A 331 54.39 -13.76 6.09
C GLU A 331 54.79 -14.55 7.33
N SER A 332 55.04 -15.84 7.10
CA SER A 332 55.68 -16.77 8.01
C SER A 332 57.02 -16.22 8.47
N ARG A 333 57.07 -15.73 9.72
CA ARG A 333 58.34 -15.55 10.43
C ARG A 333 58.87 -16.92 10.85
N GLU A 334 59.71 -17.47 10.00
CA GLU A 334 60.78 -18.38 10.42
C GLU A 334 61.73 -17.61 11.36
N GLY A 335 61.81 -18.07 12.61
CA GLY A 335 62.94 -17.86 13.50
C GLY A 335 63.13 -19.18 14.24
N GLY A 336 64.19 -19.95 14.05
CA GLY A 336 65.58 -19.51 13.93
C GLY A 336 66.20 -19.67 15.33
N GLU A 337 66.86 -20.81 15.50
CA GLU A 337 67.52 -21.32 16.71
C GLU A 337 68.36 -20.27 17.48
N ARG A 338 68.27 -20.32 18.82
CA ARG A 338 69.42 -20.46 19.73
C ARG A 338 68.99 -20.79 21.16
#